data_AF-A0A941ZMH4-F1
#
_entry.id   AF-A0A941ZMH4-F1
#
_cell.length_a   1.000
_cell.length_b   1.000
_cell.length_c   1.000
_cell.angle_alpha   90.00
_cell.angle_beta   90.00
_cell.angle_gamma   90.00
#
_symmetry.space_group_name_H-M   'P 1'
#
loop_
_entity.id
_entity.type
_entity.pdbx_description
1 polymer ?
#
loop_
_entity_poly.entity_id
_entity_poly.type
_entity_poly.pdbx_seq_one_letter_code
_entity_poly.pdbx_strand_id
1 'polypeptide(L)'
;MGGGRGEASLDELPTGAMGAASQSNAEEAHSLRVQHQYHDEEGVQQAAYTAKFSNGSQRSGVTNAAGNVALDNVPEGAASISFKPDGRKWERLDAADNPDKLAAQPADADFDTLIDRTRSTHGARK
;
A
#
# COMPACT_ATOMS: atom_id res chain seq x y z
N MET A 1 -22.83 -68.39 25.59
CA MET A 1 -22.77 -68.58 24.12
C MET A 1 -23.64 -67.53 23.46
N GLY A 2 -23.14 -66.87 22.42
CA GLY A 2 -23.91 -65.97 21.56
C GLY A 2 -23.47 -64.51 21.62
N GLY A 3 -22.36 -64.19 20.94
CA GLY A 3 -22.00 -62.81 20.61
C GLY A 3 -22.81 -62.29 19.43
N GLY A 4 -23.16 -61.01 19.46
CA GLY A 4 -23.80 -60.28 18.37
C GLY A 4 -23.19 -58.88 18.28
N ARG A 5 -22.55 -58.61 17.14
CA ARG A 5 -21.97 -57.33 16.76
C ARG A 5 -23.11 -56.37 16.41
N GLY A 6 -23.08 -55.15 16.91
CA GLY A 6 -24.02 -54.08 16.56
C GLY A 6 -23.32 -52.74 16.68
N GLU A 7 -23.34 -51.98 15.60
CA GLU A 7 -22.54 -50.80 15.33
C GLU A 7 -22.89 -49.60 16.23
N ALA A 8 -21.92 -48.72 16.47
CA ALA A 8 -22.16 -47.44 17.15
C ALA A 8 -22.99 -46.54 16.21
N SER A 9 -24.25 -46.28 16.58
CA SER A 9 -25.10 -45.33 15.86
C SER A 9 -24.83 -43.93 16.42
N LEU A 10 -24.29 -43.04 15.58
CA LEU A 10 -24.32 -41.60 15.83
C LEU A 10 -25.69 -41.11 15.37
N ASP A 11 -26.52 -40.64 16.31
CA ASP A 11 -27.77 -39.97 15.99
C ASP A 11 -27.52 -38.84 14.99
N GLU A 12 -28.23 -38.87 13.87
CA GLU A 12 -28.18 -37.88 12.81
C GLU A 12 -28.55 -36.49 13.35
N LEU A 13 -27.81 -35.46 12.95
CA LEU A 13 -28.11 -34.09 13.31
C LEU A 13 -29.49 -33.68 12.76
N PRO A 14 -30.30 -32.95 13.55
CA PRO A 14 -31.67 -32.61 13.17
C PRO A 14 -31.69 -31.79 11.89
N THR A 15 -32.31 -32.36 10.86
CA THR A 15 -32.63 -31.67 9.61
C THR A 15 -33.85 -30.79 9.83
N GLY A 16 -33.64 -29.48 9.87
CA GLY A 16 -34.66 -28.46 9.57
C GLY A 16 -35.69 -28.17 10.67
N ALA A 17 -35.45 -27.11 11.44
CA ALA A 17 -36.43 -26.08 11.82
C ALA A 17 -35.84 -25.11 12.85
N MET A 18 -34.77 -24.40 12.52
CA MET A 18 -34.55 -23.06 13.06
C MET A 18 -34.89 -22.08 11.95
N GLY A 19 -35.75 -21.10 12.28
CA GLY A 19 -36.26 -20.11 11.36
C GLY A 19 -35.17 -19.37 10.61
N ALA A 20 -34.83 -19.88 9.43
CA ALA A 20 -34.28 -19.09 8.34
C ALA A 20 -35.40 -18.19 7.85
N ALA A 21 -35.67 -17.12 8.61
CA ALA A 21 -36.37 -15.97 8.08
C ALA A 21 -35.52 -15.42 6.94
N SER A 22 -35.93 -15.79 5.74
CA SER A 22 -35.75 -15.08 4.47
C SER A 22 -35.27 -13.64 4.65
N GLN A 23 -33.96 -13.45 4.56
CA GLN A 23 -33.33 -12.29 3.93
C GLN A 23 -32.23 -12.89 3.03
N SER A 24 -32.64 -13.49 1.91
CA SER A 24 -32.46 -12.88 0.59
C SER A 24 -30.98 -12.58 0.28
N ASN A 25 -30.42 -13.44 -0.59
CA ASN A 25 -29.27 -13.21 -1.47
C ASN A 25 -29.01 -11.74 -1.84
N ALA A 26 -28.38 -10.99 -0.95
CA ALA A 26 -27.75 -9.72 -1.24
C ALA A 26 -26.29 -9.91 -0.85
N GLU A 27 -25.49 -10.25 -1.85
CA GLU A 27 -24.14 -9.74 -2.05
C GLU A 27 -23.79 -8.63 -1.04
N GLU A 28 -23.30 -9.00 0.16
CA GLU A 28 -22.81 -8.00 1.11
C GLU A 28 -21.53 -7.44 0.49
N ALA A 29 -21.70 -6.35 -0.26
CA ALA A 29 -20.65 -5.64 -0.93
C ALA A 29 -19.76 -4.97 0.12
N HIS A 30 -18.85 -5.73 0.71
CA HIS A 30 -17.88 -5.20 1.65
C HIS A 30 -16.90 -4.31 0.88
N SER A 31 -16.64 -3.11 1.40
CA SER A 31 -15.67 -2.17 0.83
C SER A 31 -14.41 -2.15 1.69
N LEU A 32 -13.27 -2.36 1.06
CA LEU A 32 -11.96 -2.31 1.70
C LEU A 32 -11.19 -1.11 1.16
N ARG A 33 -10.77 -0.21 2.06
CA ARG A 33 -9.85 0.88 1.75
C ARG A 33 -8.52 0.59 2.41
N VAL A 34 -7.47 0.56 1.61
CA VAL A 34 -6.10 0.36 2.08
C VAL A 34 -5.27 1.55 1.65
N GLN A 35 -4.47 2.06 2.58
CA GLN A 35 -3.55 3.15 2.31
C GLN A 35 -2.12 2.67 2.55
N HIS A 36 -1.25 2.92 1.59
CA HIS A 36 0.16 2.59 1.66
C HIS A 36 0.98 3.88 1.53
N GLN A 37 1.68 4.26 2.59
CA GLN A 37 2.50 5.47 2.68
C GLN A 37 3.94 5.12 3.04
N TYR A 38 4.85 6.00 2.66
CA TYR A 38 6.21 6.07 3.18
C TYR A 38 6.24 6.64 4.60
N HIS A 39 7.43 6.69 5.21
CA HIS A 39 7.60 7.18 6.59
C HIS A 39 7.43 8.69 6.74
N ASP A 40 7.48 9.44 5.64
CA ASP A 40 7.28 10.88 5.53
C ASP A 40 5.82 11.25 5.21
N GLU A 41 4.89 10.30 5.40
CA GLU A 41 3.47 10.43 5.07
C GLU A 41 3.19 10.61 3.57
N GLU A 42 4.21 10.47 2.71
CA GLU A 42 4.02 10.49 1.27
C GLU A 42 3.38 9.18 0.82
N GLY A 43 2.27 9.26 0.07
CA GLY A 43 1.63 8.09 -0.50
C GLY A 43 2.60 7.34 -1.43
N VAL A 44 2.60 6.01 -1.38
CA VAL A 44 3.32 5.21 -2.39
C VAL A 44 2.47 5.24 -3.66
N GLN A 45 2.84 6.10 -4.62
CA GLN A 45 2.00 6.42 -5.77
C GLN A 45 2.31 5.51 -6.96
N GLN A 46 1.30 5.31 -7.81
CA GLN A 46 1.46 4.52 -9.04
C GLN A 46 2.03 3.11 -8.78
N ALA A 47 1.99 2.63 -7.54
CA ALA A 47 2.46 1.32 -7.16
C ALA A 47 1.43 0.30 -7.63
N ALA A 48 1.86 -0.62 -8.49
CA ALA A 48 1.02 -1.72 -8.90
C ALA A 48 0.73 -2.61 -7.68
N TYR A 49 -0.53 -2.93 -7.43
CA TYR A 49 -0.93 -3.84 -6.36
C TYR A 49 -1.63 -5.07 -6.93
N THR A 50 -1.57 -6.16 -6.18
CA THR A 50 -2.34 -7.37 -6.43
C THR A 50 -2.99 -7.82 -5.12
N ALA A 51 -4.32 -7.77 -5.08
CA ALA A 51 -5.13 -8.26 -3.97
C ALA A 51 -5.63 -9.67 -4.31
N LYS A 52 -5.34 -10.65 -3.45
CA LYS A 52 -5.87 -12.02 -3.50
C LYS A 52 -6.89 -12.19 -2.38
N PHE A 53 -8.09 -12.57 -2.74
CA PHE A 53 -9.20 -12.79 -1.80
C PHE A 53 -9.34 -14.27 -1.44
N SER A 54 -9.98 -14.56 -0.31
CA SER A 54 -10.21 -15.93 0.17
C SER A 54 -11.03 -16.81 -0.77
N ASN A 55 -11.87 -16.21 -1.62
CA ASN A 55 -12.62 -16.93 -2.66
C ASN A 55 -11.78 -17.30 -3.89
N GLY A 56 -10.47 -17.01 -3.89
CA GLY A 56 -9.56 -17.24 -5.02
C GLY A 56 -9.57 -16.15 -6.09
N SER A 57 -10.48 -15.17 -6.00
CA SER A 57 -10.50 -14.01 -6.90
C SER A 57 -9.26 -13.14 -6.67
N GLN A 58 -8.79 -12.50 -7.74
CA GLN A 58 -7.67 -11.59 -7.70
C GLN A 58 -8.03 -10.29 -8.38
N ARG A 59 -7.57 -9.17 -7.80
CA ARG A 59 -7.70 -7.84 -8.39
C ARG A 59 -6.35 -7.17 -8.45
N SER A 60 -6.10 -6.51 -9.57
CA SER A 60 -4.88 -5.77 -9.81
C SER A 60 -5.22 -4.33 -10.15
N GLY A 61 -4.37 -3.40 -9.74
CA GLY A 61 -4.53 -1.99 -10.04
C GLY A 61 -3.29 -1.20 -9.68
N VAL A 62 -3.41 0.12 -9.66
CA VAL A 62 -2.36 1.04 -9.23
C VAL A 62 -2.89 1.92 -8.10
N THR A 63 -2.02 2.24 -7.15
CA THR A 63 -2.33 3.20 -6.08
C THR A 63 -2.47 4.62 -6.66
N ASN A 64 -3.34 5.43 -6.05
CA ASN A 64 -3.46 6.84 -6.42
C ASN A 64 -2.34 7.70 -5.81
N ALA A 65 -2.39 9.03 -6.01
CA ALA A 65 -1.39 9.98 -5.52
C ALA A 65 -1.27 10.02 -3.98
N ALA A 66 -2.30 9.57 -3.26
CA ALA A 66 -2.29 9.48 -1.79
C ALA A 66 -1.93 8.07 -1.29
N GLY A 67 -1.51 7.16 -2.18
CA GLY A 67 -1.23 5.77 -1.85
C GLY A 67 -2.47 4.93 -1.51
N ASN A 68 -3.67 5.42 -1.86
CA ASN A 68 -4.93 4.75 -1.55
C ASN A 68 -5.31 3.73 -2.62
N VAL A 69 -5.89 2.63 -2.15
CA VAL A 69 -6.54 1.57 -2.92
C VAL A 69 -7.95 1.40 -2.40
N ALA A 70 -8.93 1.51 -3.30
CA ALA A 70 -10.32 1.17 -3.04
C ALA A 70 -10.65 -0.16 -3.70
N LEU A 71 -11.12 -1.13 -2.91
CA LEU A 71 -11.60 -2.41 -3.39
C LEU A 71 -13.07 -2.56 -2.95
N ASP A 72 -13.99 -2.44 -3.90
CA ASP A 72 -15.42 -2.66 -3.68
C ASP A 72 -15.80 -4.13 -3.91
N ASN A 73 -16.90 -4.63 -3.36
CA ASN A 73 -17.33 -6.04 -3.52
C ASN A 73 -16.26 -7.04 -3.09
N VAL A 74 -15.66 -6.80 -1.91
CA VAL A 74 -14.71 -7.73 -1.30
C VAL A 74 -15.51 -8.89 -0.71
N PRO A 75 -15.22 -10.14 -1.10
CA PRO A 75 -15.88 -11.31 -0.51
C PRO A 75 -15.48 -11.45 0.97
N GLU A 76 -16.36 -12.04 1.75
CA GLU A 76 -16.08 -12.34 3.15
C GLU A 76 -14.86 -13.25 3.31
N GLY A 77 -14.02 -12.94 4.29
CA GLY A 77 -12.80 -13.69 4.60
C GLY A 77 -11.52 -12.84 4.50
N ALA A 78 -10.39 -13.51 4.66
CA ALA A 78 -9.09 -12.86 4.61
C ALA A 78 -8.75 -12.37 3.18
N ALA A 79 -8.13 -11.19 3.09
CA ALA A 79 -7.59 -10.65 1.86
C ALA A 79 -6.09 -10.36 2.04
N SER A 80 -5.27 -10.83 1.11
CA SER A 80 -3.84 -10.56 1.07
C SER A 80 -3.54 -9.59 -0.06
N ILE A 81 -2.96 -8.44 0.27
CA ILE A 81 -2.60 -7.43 -0.73
C ILE A 81 -1.08 -7.30 -0.78
N SER A 82 -0.52 -7.43 -1.98
CA SER A 82 0.89 -7.20 -2.23
C SER A 82 1.06 -5.94 -3.08
N PHE A 83 1.94 -5.04 -2.62
CA PHE A 83 2.26 -3.79 -3.29
C PHE A 83 3.64 -3.89 -3.93
N LYS A 84 3.76 -3.44 -5.18
CA LYS A 84 5.04 -3.17 -5.80
C LYS A 84 5.60 -1.82 -5.31
N PRO A 85 6.89 -1.54 -5.56
CA PRO A 85 7.48 -0.23 -5.30
C PRO A 85 6.71 0.90 -5.99
N ASP A 86 6.91 2.14 -5.52
CA ASP A 86 6.39 3.35 -6.16
C ASP A 86 6.72 3.34 -7.66
N GLY A 87 5.68 3.56 -8.46
CA GLY A 87 5.76 3.47 -9.91
C GLY A 87 6.25 4.75 -10.57
N ARG A 88 6.43 5.83 -9.80
CA ARG A 88 6.97 7.09 -10.33
C ARG A 88 8.39 6.86 -10.82
N LYS A 89 8.69 7.41 -12.00
CA LYS A 89 10.08 7.53 -12.42
C LYS A 89 10.78 8.42 -11.41
N TRP A 90 12.00 8.04 -11.03
CA TRP A 90 12.84 8.93 -10.25
C TRP A 90 13.03 10.24 -11.03
N GLU A 91 12.60 11.35 -10.43
CA GLU A 91 12.75 12.69 -10.97
C GLU A 91 13.22 13.61 -9.85
N ARG A 92 14.13 14.53 -10.18
CA ARG A 92 14.53 15.58 -9.24
C ARG A 92 13.34 16.52 -9.05
N LEU A 93 12.82 16.61 -7.82
CA LEU A 93 11.83 17.62 -7.46
C LEU A 93 12.38 19.03 -7.68
N ASP A 94 13.64 19.25 -7.29
CA ASP A 94 14.32 20.52 -7.49
C ASP A 94 15.09 20.51 -8.81
N ALA A 95 14.40 20.95 -9.85
CA ALA A 95 14.99 21.26 -11.15
C ALA A 95 15.52 22.69 -11.24
N ALA A 96 15.37 23.50 -10.18
CA ALA A 96 15.91 24.85 -10.15
C ALA A 96 17.44 24.83 -10.30
N ASP A 97 17.94 25.62 -11.25
CA ASP A 97 19.38 25.85 -11.37
C ASP A 97 19.86 26.56 -10.11
N ASN A 98 20.88 25.99 -9.47
CA ASN A 98 21.53 26.63 -8.33
C ASN A 98 22.35 27.83 -8.88
N PRO A 99 21.99 29.09 -8.55
CA PRO A 99 22.73 30.26 -9.04
C PRO A 99 24.17 30.30 -8.51
N ASP A 100 24.45 29.58 -7.43
CA ASP A 100 25.79 29.46 -6.84
C ASP A 100 26.57 28.25 -7.38
N LYS A 101 26.04 27.54 -8.38
CA LYS A 101 26.71 26.41 -9.02
C LYS A 101 27.97 26.89 -9.74
N LEU A 102 29.12 26.37 -9.34
CA LEU A 102 30.36 26.55 -10.09
C LEU A 102 30.32 25.83 -11.45
N ALA A 103 31.22 26.23 -12.35
CA ALA A 103 31.47 25.48 -13.57
C ALA A 103 31.81 24.00 -13.26
N ALA A 104 31.53 23.10 -14.20
CA ALA A 104 31.79 21.66 -14.03
C ALA A 104 33.28 21.35 -13.77
N GLN A 105 34.17 22.24 -14.18
CA GLN A 105 35.57 22.27 -13.78
C GLN A 105 35.87 23.66 -13.21
N PRO A 106 35.80 23.84 -11.88
CA PRO A 106 36.11 25.11 -11.25
C PRO A 106 37.61 25.42 -11.36
N ALA A 107 37.93 26.68 -11.59
CA ALA A 107 39.30 27.18 -11.50
C ALA A 107 39.62 27.62 -10.07
N ASP A 108 40.90 27.77 -9.73
CA ASP A 108 41.34 28.21 -8.39
C ASP A 108 40.65 29.52 -7.94
N ALA A 109 40.45 30.47 -8.87
CA ALA A 109 39.75 31.73 -8.61
C ALA A 109 38.27 31.58 -8.21
N ASP A 110 37.61 30.51 -8.64
CA ASP A 110 36.22 30.22 -8.25
C ASP A 110 36.13 29.84 -6.76
N PHE A 111 37.15 29.13 -6.25
CA PHE A 111 37.24 28.76 -4.85
C PHE A 111 37.54 29.96 -3.96
N ASP A 112 38.43 30.85 -4.38
CA ASP A 112 38.71 32.09 -3.65
C ASP A 112 37.44 32.94 -3.49
N THR A 113 36.67 33.06 -4.57
CA THR A 113 35.39 33.79 -4.58
C THR A 113 34.36 33.16 -3.61
N LEU A 114 34.33 31.82 -3.52
CA LEU A 114 33.48 31.09 -2.58
C LEU A 114 33.89 31.31 -1.12
N ILE A 115 35.18 31.29 -0.85
CA ILE A 115 35.74 31.52 0.48
C ILE A 115 35.39 32.94 0.95
N ASP A 116 35.56 33.94 0.08
CA ASP A 116 35.26 35.34 0.41
C ASP A 116 33.75 35.58 0.60
N ARG A 117 32.90 34.94 -0.22
CA ARG A 117 31.44 34.96 -0.03
C ARG A 117 31.02 34.37 1.30
N THR A 118 31.61 33.24 1.68
CA THR A 118 31.30 32.54 2.95
C THR A 118 31.76 33.38 4.15
N ARG A 119 32.94 34.01 4.06
CA ARG A 119 33.44 34.94 5.07
C ARG A 119 32.55 36.18 5.21
N SER A 120 32.06 36.73 4.11
CA SER A 120 31.19 37.91 4.10
C SER A 120 29.79 37.61 4.68
N THR A 121 29.26 36.41 4.43
CA THR A 121 27.95 35.97 4.94
C THR A 121 27.98 35.56 6.42
N HIS A 122 29.10 35.01 6.92
CA HIS A 122 29.28 34.72 8.37
C HIS A 122 29.83 35.90 9.18
N GLY A 123 30.34 36.95 8.54
CA GLY A 123 30.93 38.11 9.21
C GLY A 123 29.93 39.15 9.74
N ALA A 124 28.64 39.04 9.41
CA ALA A 124 27.61 40.02 9.76
C ALA A 124 26.87 39.73 11.09
N ARG A 125 27.45 38.92 11.99
CA ARG A 125 26.99 38.80 13.38
C ARG A 125 28.01 39.43 14.32
N LYS A 126 27.94 40.75 14.47
CA LYS A 126 28.44 41.46 15.65
C LYS A 126 27.58 42.67 15.94
#